data_AF-A0A4E0QS89-F1
#
_entry.id   AF-A0A4E0QS89-F1
#
_cell.length_a   1.000
_cell.length_b   1.000
_cell.length_c   1.000
_cell.angle_alpha   90.00
_cell.angle_beta   90.00
_cell.angle_gamma   90.00
#
_symmetry.space_group_name_H-M   'P 1'
#
loop_
_entity.id
_entity.type
_entity.pdbx_description
1 polymer ?
#
loop_
_entity_poly.entity_id
_entity_poly.type
_entity_poly.pdbx_seq_one_letter_code
_entity_poly.pdbx_strand_id
1 'polypeptide(L)' 'MNMRERRAKISVIIPNYNRATIVSETVENMLLQSLPPHEIIVVDDCSTDDSVSVLKIYG' A
#
# COMPACT_ATOMS: atom_id res chain seq x y z
N MET A 1 11.26 16.78 -24.14
CA MET A 1 10.97 15.94 -22.97
C MET A 1 9.48 15.71 -22.91
N ASN A 2 9.03 14.46 -22.93
CA ASN A 2 7.61 14.14 -22.86
C ASN A 2 7.13 14.40 -21.42
N MET A 3 6.08 15.20 -21.22
CA MET A 3 5.58 15.52 -19.87
C MET A 3 5.12 14.28 -19.08
N ARG A 4 4.93 13.14 -19.77
CA ARG A 4 4.60 11.84 -19.15
C ARG A 4 5.77 11.21 -18.38
N GLU A 5 7.02 11.54 -18.68
CA GLU A 5 8.21 10.91 -18.07
C GLU A 5 8.69 11.60 -16.79
N ARG A 6 8.18 12.80 -16.47
CA ARG A 6 8.51 13.55 -15.24
C ARG A 6 7.46 13.36 -14.13
N ARG A 7 6.83 12.20 -14.04
CA ARG A 7 5.99 11.89 -12.86
C ARG A 7 6.91 11.66 -11.66
N ALA A 8 6.64 12.38 -10.57
CA ALA A 8 7.34 12.15 -9.30
C ALA A 8 7.14 10.70 -8.88
N LYS A 9 8.23 10.00 -8.55
CA LYS A 9 8.14 8.69 -7.92
C LYS A 9 7.82 8.91 -6.45
N ILE A 10 6.70 8.36 -6.01
CA ILE A 10 6.23 8.44 -4.62
C ILE A 10 6.28 7.04 -4.04
N SER A 11 6.90 6.90 -2.88
CA SER A 11 6.85 5.68 -2.07
C SER A 11 5.85 5.91 -0.93
N VAL A 12 4.99 4.93 -0.67
CA VAL A 12 4.00 4.99 0.42
C VAL A 12 4.35 3.94 1.46
N ILE A 13 4.42 4.36 2.73
CA ILE A 13 4.62 3.46 3.88
C ILE A 13 3.29 3.36 4.63
N ILE A 14 2.78 2.15 4.80
CA ILE A 14 1.56 1.85 5.54
C ILE A 14 1.94 1.09 6.81
N PRO A 15 1.94 1.74 8.00
CA PRO A 15 2.07 1.02 9.25
C PRO A 15 0.79 0.22 9.52
N ASN A 16 0.95 -1.05 9.84
CA ASN A 16 -0.14 -1.99 10.10
C ASN A 16 0.00 -2.60 11.50
N TYR A 17 -1.02 -2.45 12.33
CA TYR A 17 -1.19 -3.19 13.58
C TYR A 17 -2.67 -3.52 13.77
N ASN A 18 -3.02 -4.79 13.68
CA ASN A 18 -4.37 -5.31 13.89
C ASN A 18 -5.46 -4.60 13.05
N ARG A 19 -5.25 -4.50 11.72
CA ARG A 19 -6.17 -3.84 10.77
C ARG A 19 -6.75 -4.77 9.70
N ALA A 20 -6.98 -6.06 10.01
CA ALA A 20 -7.44 -7.04 9.03
C ALA A 20 -8.67 -6.62 8.21
N THR A 21 -9.57 -5.82 8.80
CA THR A 21 -10.82 -5.39 8.17
C THR A 21 -10.67 -4.22 7.18
N ILE A 22 -9.59 -3.45 7.24
CA ILE A 22 -9.43 -2.21 6.44
C ILE A 22 -8.13 -2.16 5.63
N VAL A 23 -7.17 -3.04 5.93
CA VAL A 23 -5.84 -2.96 5.31
C VAL A 23 -5.89 -3.25 3.80
N SER A 24 -6.75 -4.17 3.35
CA SER A 24 -6.98 -4.44 1.93
C SER A 24 -7.50 -3.21 1.20
N GLU A 25 -8.56 -2.60 1.73
CA GLU A 25 -9.15 -1.38 1.16
C GLU A 25 -8.13 -0.22 1.11
N THR A 26 -7.27 -0.13 2.12
CA THR A 26 -6.20 0.88 2.13
C THR A 26 -5.22 0.68 0.97
N VAL A 27 -4.77 -0.56 0.73
CA VAL A 27 -3.88 -0.88 -0.39
C VAL A 27 -4.58 -0.65 -1.74
N GLU A 28 -5.82 -1.11 -1.89
CA GLU A 28 -6.63 -0.90 -3.10
C GLU A 28 -6.78 0.59 -3.43
N ASN A 29 -7.11 1.41 -2.42
CA ASN A 29 -7.24 2.85 -2.59
C ASN A 29 -5.93 3.51 -3.00
N MET A 30 -4.77 3.05 -2.49
CA MET A 30 -3.47 3.57 -2.91
C MET A 30 -3.15 3.24 -4.37
N LEU A 31 -3.50 2.02 -4.81
CA LEU A 31 -3.31 1.59 -6.20
C LEU A 31 -4.20 2.37 -7.19
N LEU A 32 -5.36 2.86 -6.74
CA LEU A 32 -6.34 3.59 -7.56
C LEU A 32 -6.14 5.11 -7.59
N GLN A 33 -5.09 5.65 -6.97
CA GLN A 33 -4.82 7.09 -6.99
C GLN A 33 -4.52 7.61 -8.41
N SER A 34 -4.85 8.87 -8.68
CA SER A 34 -4.58 9.54 -9.98
C SER A 34 -3.08 9.60 -10.34
N LEU A 35 -2.24 9.57 -9.31
CA LEU A 35 -0.81 9.29 -9.37
C LEU A 35 -0.52 8.06 -8.49
N PRO A 36 -0.52 6.84 -9.06
CA PRO A 36 -0.23 5.64 -8.29
C PRO A 36 1.20 5.67 -7.72
N PRO A 37 1.42 5.15 -6.50
CA PRO A 37 2.76 5.00 -5.93
C PRO A 37 3.69 4.17 -6.81
N HIS A 38 4.98 4.48 -6.77
CA HIS A 38 6.01 3.62 -7.35
C HIS A 38 6.15 2.31 -6.59
N GLU A 39 6.02 2.38 -5.27
CA GLU A 39 6.06 1.25 -4.34
C GLU A 39 5.14 1.52 -3.15
N ILE A 40 4.61 0.45 -2.57
CA ILE A 40 3.87 0.46 -1.31
C ILE A 40 4.61 -0.50 -0.38
N ILE A 41 5.00 -0.01 0.79
CA ILE A 41 5.69 -0.79 1.82
C ILE A 41 4.74 -0.87 3.01
N VAL A 42 4.22 -2.07 3.27
CA VAL A 42 3.41 -2.31 4.48
C VAL A 42 4.33 -2.83 5.57
N VAL A 43 4.36 -2.12 6.70
CA VAL A 43 5.18 -2.50 7.86
C VAL A 43 4.25 -3.04 8.93
N ASP A 44 4.31 -4.35 9.17
CA ASP A 44 3.56 -4.99 10.26
C ASP A 44 4.28 -4.80 11.60
N ASP A 45 3.56 -4.26 12.59
CA ASP A 45 4.04 -4.02 13.96
C ASP A 45 3.63 -5.16 14.89
N CYS A 46 3.99 -6.40 14.51
CA CYS A 46 3.65 -7.62 15.23
C CYS A 46 2.13 -7.82 15.44
N SER A 47 1.35 -7.70 14.37
CA SER A 47 -0.09 -7.95 14.44
C SER A 47 -0.40 -9.36 14.93
N THR A 48 -1.48 -9.48 15.71
CA THR A 48 -2.02 -10.75 16.22
C THR A 48 -3.32 -11.15 15.53
N ASP A 49 -3.83 -10.32 14.61
CA ASP A 49 -4.97 -10.62 13.75
C ASP A 49 -4.54 -11.15 12.37
N ASP A 50 -5.52 -11.33 11.48
CA ASP A 50 -5.30 -11.85 10.13
C ASP A 50 -4.78 -10.81 9.12
N SER A 51 -4.40 -9.59 9.54
CA SER A 51 -4.02 -8.52 8.61
C SER A 51 -2.84 -8.89 7.72
N VAL A 52 -1.83 -9.59 8.25
CA VAL A 52 -0.69 -10.11 7.46
C VAL A 52 -1.16 -11.15 6.44
N SER A 53 -2.10 -12.01 6.80
CA SER A 53 -2.67 -13.00 5.88
C SER A 53 -3.45 -12.34 4.74
N VAL A 54 -4.23 -11.30 5.07
CA VAL A 54 -4.95 -10.48 4.09
C VAL A 54 -3.98 -9.79 3.12
N LEU A 55 -2.86 -9.26 3.62
CA LEU A 55 -1.86 -8.54 2.82
C LEU A 55 -1.11 -9.42 1.81
N LYS A 56 -0.99 -10.73 2.05
CA LYS A 56 -0.26 -11.66 1.15
C LYS A 56 -0.84 -11.77 -0.26
N ILE A 57 -2.07 -11.29 -0.50
CA ILE A 57 -2.67 -11.30 -1.84
C ILE A 57 -2.03 -10.28 -2.80
N TYR A 58 -1.27 -9.30 -2.27
CA TYR A 58 -0.73 -8.17 -3.04
C TYR A 58 0.69 -8.38 -3.58
N GLY A 59 1.37 -9.46 -3.18
CA GLY A 59 2.76 -9.75 -3.57
C GLY A 59 3.65 -10.08 -2.38
#